data_AF-A0A2E1J4E2-F1
#
_entry.id   AF-A0A2E1J4E2-F1
#
_cell.length_a   1.000
_cell.length_b   1.000
_cell.length_c   1.000
_cell.angle_alpha   90.00
_cell.angle_beta   90.00
_cell.angle_gamma   90.00
#
_symmetry.space_group_name_H-M   'P 1'
#
loop_
_entity.id
_entity.type
_entity.pdbx_description
1 polymer ?
#
loop_
_entity_poly.entity_id
_entity_poly.type
_entity_poly.pdbx_seq_one_letter_code
_entity_poly.pdbx_strand_id
1 'polypeptide(L)'
;MAHNQSVGRRIPQEPGGVLVILLDLPDTEIDATLGRFLDNADINSVTVLALPRQKNHLDLADEVWWLERLGPLGLIAMLRRISWRRFDAVYQPFETASRNGYSWLRLFVLPRPKWHYTSYPA
;
A
#
# COMPACT_ATOMS: atom_id res chain seq x y z
N MET A 1 -10.27 -17.58 -25.44
CA MET A 1 -9.40 -16.45 -25.83
C MET A 1 -8.68 -15.97 -24.58
N ALA A 2 -7.44 -16.41 -24.39
CA ALA A 2 -6.66 -16.12 -23.19
C ALA A 2 -6.26 -14.64 -23.18
N HIS A 3 -6.78 -13.86 -22.24
CA HIS A 3 -6.24 -12.54 -21.93
C HIS A 3 -4.89 -12.75 -21.24
N ASN A 4 -3.82 -12.78 -22.04
CA ASN A 4 -2.45 -12.54 -21.59
C ASN A 4 -2.35 -11.08 -21.15
N GLN A 5 -2.92 -10.76 -19.99
CA GLN A 5 -2.57 -9.54 -19.27
C GLN A 5 -1.36 -9.88 -18.41
N SER A 6 -0.19 -9.97 -19.05
CA SER A 6 1.02 -9.52 -18.39
C SER A 6 0.86 -8.02 -18.15
N VAL A 7 0.11 -7.65 -17.10
CA VAL A 7 0.14 -6.31 -16.54
C VAL A 7 1.57 -6.14 -16.06
N GLY A 8 2.41 -5.56 -16.91
CA GLY A 8 3.80 -5.31 -16.59
C GLY A 8 3.81 -4.47 -15.32
N ARG A 9 4.38 -5.02 -14.24
CA ARG A 9 4.59 -4.29 -12.98
C ARG A 9 5.14 -2.91 -13.32
N ARG A 10 4.43 -1.86 -12.89
CA ARG A 10 4.84 -0.48 -13.11
C ARG A 10 6.11 -0.26 -12.29
N ILE A 11 7.09 0.46 -12.85
CA ILE A 11 8.30 0.79 -12.09
C ILE A 11 7.88 1.75 -10.97
N PRO A 12 8.16 1.44 -9.69
CA PRO A 12 7.81 2.32 -8.59
C PRO A 12 8.45 3.70 -8.79
N GLN A 13 7.64 4.76 -8.78
CA GLN A 13 8.13 6.12 -9.00
C GLN A 13 8.43 6.84 -7.69
N GLU A 14 9.50 7.65 -7.69
CA GLU A 14 9.88 8.53 -6.57
C GLU A 14 10.25 9.92 -7.12
N PRO A 15 9.58 11.03 -6.71
CA PRO A 15 8.36 11.09 -5.90
C PRO A 15 7.11 10.68 -6.70
N GLY A 16 6.10 10.13 -6.01
CA GLY A 16 4.80 9.81 -6.61
C GLY A 16 4.21 8.46 -6.15
N GLY A 17 3.07 8.10 -6.74
CA GLY A 17 2.41 6.82 -6.50
C GLY A 17 1.63 6.77 -5.18
N VAL A 18 0.99 5.63 -4.92
CA VAL A 18 0.10 5.43 -3.77
C VAL A 18 0.67 4.37 -2.84
N LEU A 19 0.68 4.67 -1.54
CA LEU A 19 0.94 3.69 -0.49
C LEU A 19 -0.38 3.11 0.01
N VAL A 20 -0.55 1.79 -0.08
CA VAL A 20 -1.73 1.08 0.42
C VAL A 20 -1.32 0.24 1.63
N ILE A 21 -1.93 0.51 2.79
CA ILE A 21 -1.67 -0.19 4.05
C ILE A 21 -2.70 -1.30 4.21
N LEU A 22 -2.28 -2.56 4.08
CA LEU A 22 -3.16 -3.75 4.11
C LEU A 22 -2.99 -4.61 5.38
N LEU A 23 -2.37 -4.05 6.41
CA LEU A 23 -2.02 -4.77 7.63
C LEU A 23 -3.24 -5.37 8.36
N ASP A 24 -3.33 -6.69 8.43
CA ASP A 24 -4.46 -7.45 9.02
C ASP A 24 -5.78 -7.42 8.22
N LEU A 25 -5.74 -7.02 6.95
CA LEU A 25 -6.86 -7.21 6.04
C LEU A 25 -7.02 -8.70 5.66
N PRO A 26 -8.25 -9.25 5.63
CA PRO A 26 -8.47 -10.62 5.19
C PRO A 26 -8.14 -10.80 3.70
N ASP A 27 -7.63 -11.97 3.34
CA ASP A 27 -7.12 -12.28 1.99
C ASP A 27 -8.13 -11.98 0.88
N THR A 28 -9.41 -12.27 1.12
CA THR A 28 -10.51 -11.99 0.17
C THR A 28 -10.71 -10.51 -0.14
N GLU A 29 -10.33 -9.62 0.77
CA GLU A 29 -10.43 -8.18 0.60
C GLU A 29 -9.16 -7.56 0.03
N ILE A 30 -8.00 -8.23 0.16
CA ILE A 30 -6.72 -7.78 -0.39
C ILE A 30 -6.81 -7.69 -1.91
N ASP A 31 -7.25 -8.76 -2.56
CA ASP A 31 -7.33 -8.82 -4.03
C ASP A 31 -8.32 -7.77 -4.57
N ALA A 32 -9.47 -7.61 -3.91
CA ALA A 32 -10.48 -6.61 -4.26
C ALA A 32 -9.97 -5.16 -4.05
N THR A 33 -9.23 -4.92 -2.97
CA THR A 33 -8.63 -3.62 -2.66
C THR A 33 -7.57 -3.29 -3.71
N LEU A 34 -6.65 -4.22 -3.97
CA LEU A 34 -5.54 -4.04 -4.89
C LEU A 34 -6.02 -3.85 -6.33
N GLY A 35 -7.02 -4.62 -6.78
CA GLY A 35 -7.63 -4.47 -8.10
C GLY A 35 -8.13 -3.04 -8.37
N ARG A 36 -8.81 -2.41 -7.39
CA ARG A 36 -9.29 -1.02 -7.52
C ARG A 36 -8.19 0.01 -7.74
N PHE A 37 -7.01 -0.20 -7.16
CA PHE A 37 -5.87 0.70 -7.33
C PHE A 37 -5.12 0.44 -8.63
N LEU A 38 -5.06 -0.81 -9.09
CA LEU A 38 -4.40 -1.18 -10.34
C LEU A 38 -5.21 -0.79 -11.59
N ASP A 39 -6.54 -0.89 -11.50
CA ASP A 39 -7.48 -0.53 -12.56
C ASP A 39 -7.62 0.99 -12.75
N ASN A 40 -7.17 1.79 -11.76
CA ASN A 40 -7.23 3.24 -11.83
C ASN A 40 -6.08 3.80 -12.68
N ALA A 41 -6.42 4.42 -13.82
CA ALA A 41 -5.46 4.98 -14.76
C ALA A 41 -4.72 6.23 -14.21
N ASP A 42 -5.25 6.88 -13.19
CA ASP A 42 -4.64 8.08 -12.59
C ASP A 42 -3.53 7.73 -11.57
N ILE A 43 -3.33 6.44 -11.28
CA ILE A 43 -2.36 5.97 -10.27
C ILE A 43 -1.10 5.47 -10.97
N ASN A 44 0.03 6.15 -10.78
CA ASN A 44 1.26 5.81 -11.48
C ASN A 44 1.94 4.51 -10.97
N SER A 45 1.87 4.24 -9.67
CA SER A 45 2.44 3.02 -9.07
C SER A 45 1.82 2.73 -7.71
N VAL A 46 1.63 1.45 -7.39
CA VAL A 46 1.04 0.99 -6.13
C VAL A 46 2.09 0.30 -5.26
N THR A 47 2.41 0.93 -4.14
CA THR A 47 3.28 0.35 -3.10
C THR A 47 2.40 -0.17 -1.96
N VAL A 48 2.58 -1.42 -1.57
CA VAL A 48 1.77 -2.06 -0.53
C VAL A 48 2.59 -2.28 0.73
N LEU A 49 2.03 -1.92 1.89
CA LEU A 49 2.55 -2.30 3.20
C LEU A 49 1.70 -3.45 3.76
N ALA A 50 2.33 -4.62 3.95
CA ALA A 50 1.64 -5.85 4.32
C ALA A 50 2.44 -6.73 5.30
N LEU A 51 1.77 -7.77 5.81
CA LEU A 51 2.39 -8.82 6.62
C LEU A 51 2.84 -9.99 5.73
N PRO A 52 3.98 -10.66 6.03
CA PRO A 52 4.46 -11.82 5.27
C PRO A 52 3.44 -12.93 5.03
N ARG A 53 2.46 -13.10 5.93
CA ARG A 53 1.36 -14.05 5.78
C ARG A 53 0.45 -13.77 4.57
N GLN A 54 0.38 -12.53 4.11
CA GLN A 54 -0.44 -12.08 2.98
C GLN A 54 0.28 -12.21 1.62
N LYS A 55 1.47 -12.82 1.59
CA LYS A 55 2.34 -12.84 0.39
C LYS A 55 1.67 -13.37 -0.87
N ASN A 56 0.78 -14.36 -0.75
CA ASN A 56 0.15 -15.00 -1.89
C ASN A 56 -0.87 -14.10 -2.63
N HIS A 57 -1.26 -12.96 -2.05
CA HIS A 57 -2.26 -12.04 -2.59
C HIS A 57 -1.64 -10.73 -3.12
N LEU A 58 -0.31 -10.63 -3.12
CA LEU A 58 0.41 -9.38 -3.40
C LEU A 58 1.26 -9.42 -4.66
N ASP A 59 1.11 -10.47 -5.48
CA ASP A 59 1.88 -10.63 -6.71
C ASP A 59 1.59 -9.52 -7.75
N LEU A 60 0.42 -8.90 -7.67
CA LEU A 60 -0.03 -7.83 -8.55
C LEU A 60 0.46 -6.43 -8.12
N ALA A 61 1.00 -6.28 -6.90
CA ALA A 61 1.52 -4.99 -6.45
C ALA A 61 2.86 -4.66 -7.11
N ASP A 62 3.07 -3.37 -7.41
CA ASP A 62 4.32 -2.90 -8.05
C ASP A 62 5.51 -2.98 -7.07
N GLU A 63 5.26 -2.66 -5.80
CA GLU A 63 6.24 -2.85 -4.72
C GLU A 63 5.55 -3.29 -3.42
N VAL A 64 6.20 -4.18 -2.68
CA VAL A 64 5.68 -4.69 -1.41
C VAL A 64 6.68 -4.50 -0.29
N TRP A 65 6.24 -3.86 0.78
CA TRP A 65 6.98 -3.61 2.01
C TRP A 65 6.44 -4.49 3.14
N TRP A 66 7.32 -5.25 3.77
CA TRP A 66 6.97 -6.23 4.79
C TRP A 66 7.24 -5.69 6.20
N LEU A 67 6.21 -5.55 7.02
CA LEU A 67 6.33 -4.98 8.37
C LEU A 67 7.02 -5.93 9.36
N GLU A 68 6.68 -7.22 9.32
CA GLU A 68 6.96 -8.19 10.40
C GLU A 68 8.43 -8.63 10.50
N ARG A 69 9.28 -8.27 9.54
CA ARG A 69 10.72 -8.60 9.55
C ARG A 69 11.61 -7.57 10.23
N LEU A 70 10.99 -6.55 10.79
CA LEU A 70 11.65 -5.36 11.26
C LEU A 70 11.29 -5.21 12.74
N GLY A 71 12.20 -5.57 13.65
CA GLY A 71 12.07 -5.23 15.07
C GLY A 71 11.88 -3.71 15.26
N PRO A 72 11.84 -3.18 16.50
CA PRO A 72 11.55 -1.76 16.74
C PRO A 72 12.42 -0.78 15.93
N LEU A 73 13.71 -1.11 15.73
CA LEU A 73 14.60 -0.33 14.87
C LEU A 73 14.25 -0.41 13.39
N GLY A 74 13.84 -1.59 12.93
CA GLY A 74 13.41 -1.77 11.56
C GLY A 74 12.09 -1.05 11.28
N LEU A 75 11.17 -1.03 12.25
CA LEU A 75 9.94 -0.24 12.15
C LEU A 75 10.28 1.24 11.97
N ILE A 76 11.20 1.78 12.76
CA ILE A 76 11.66 3.17 12.61
C ILE A 76 12.32 3.39 11.24
N ALA A 77 13.12 2.44 10.75
CA ALA A 77 13.72 2.53 9.43
C ALA A 77 12.67 2.50 8.30
N MET A 78 11.62 1.69 8.45
CA MET A 78 10.47 1.66 7.54
C MET A 78 9.74 3.01 7.55
N LEU A 79 9.42 3.53 8.73
CA LEU A 79 8.76 4.84 8.88
C LEU A 79 9.59 5.92 8.20
N ARG A 80 10.90 5.94 8.43
CA ARG A 80 11.83 6.88 7.77
C ARG A 80 11.81 6.74 6.25
N ARG A 81 11.78 5.50 5.73
CA ARG A 81 11.67 5.23 4.29
C ARG A 81 10.33 5.70 3.71
N ILE A 82 9.23 5.46 4.42
CA ILE A 82 7.88 5.98 4.08
C ILE A 82 7.93 7.51 4.00
N SER A 83 8.51 8.18 5.01
CA SER A 83 8.59 9.64 5.08
C SER A 83 9.39 10.24 3.93
N TRP A 84 10.43 9.55 3.44
CA TRP A 84 11.30 10.05 2.38
C TRP A 84 10.79 9.81 0.97
N ARG A 85 10.05 8.73 0.73
CA ARG A 85 9.59 8.35 -0.61
C ARG A 85 8.56 9.29 -1.24
N ARG A 86 7.90 10.13 -0.43
CA ARG A 86 6.95 11.18 -0.86
C ARG A 86 5.87 10.64 -1.82
N PHE A 87 4.97 9.83 -1.27
CA PHE A 87 3.78 9.34 -1.97
C PHE A 87 2.76 10.45 -2.24
N ASP A 88 1.97 10.32 -3.31
CA ASP A 88 0.88 11.23 -3.67
C ASP A 88 -0.33 11.06 -2.75
N ALA A 89 -0.61 9.82 -2.35
CA ALA A 89 -1.67 9.46 -1.43
C ALA A 89 -1.31 8.21 -0.60
N VAL A 90 -1.95 8.12 0.57
CA VAL A 90 -1.89 6.93 1.43
C VAL A 90 -3.30 6.46 1.69
N TYR A 91 -3.55 5.18 1.41
CA TYR A 91 -4.82 4.52 1.64
C TYR A 91 -4.68 3.48 2.74
N GLN A 92 -5.61 3.50 3.70
CA GLN A 92 -5.74 2.47 4.71
C GLN A 92 -7.23 2.13 4.80
N PRO A 93 -7.65 0.91 4.43
CA PRO A 93 -9.04 0.49 4.55
C PRO A 93 -9.52 0.65 6.00
N PHE A 94 -10.76 1.10 6.19
CA PHE A 94 -11.29 1.34 7.53
C PHE A 94 -11.29 0.08 8.42
N GLU A 95 -11.50 -1.10 7.83
CA GLU A 95 -11.42 -2.38 8.54
C GLU A 95 -10.01 -2.65 9.07
N THR A 96 -8.99 -2.34 8.27
CA THR A 96 -7.57 -2.39 8.63
C THR A 96 -7.27 -1.40 9.75
N ALA A 97 -7.77 -0.16 9.67
CA ALA A 97 -7.55 0.87 10.67
C ALA A 97 -8.19 0.53 12.03
N SER A 98 -9.39 -0.07 12.03
CA SER A 98 -10.13 -0.38 13.26
C SER A 98 -9.64 -1.64 13.97
N ARG A 99 -9.17 -2.65 13.22
CA ARG A 99 -8.67 -3.92 13.81
C ARG A 99 -7.20 -3.86 14.18
N ASN A 100 -6.46 -2.95 13.55
CA ASN A 100 -5.03 -2.85 13.73
C ASN A 100 -4.64 -1.63 14.57
N GLY A 101 -3.81 -1.85 15.59
CA GLY A 101 -3.20 -0.79 16.40
C GLY A 101 -2.30 0.16 15.59
N TYR A 102 -2.06 -0.10 14.30
CA TYR A 102 -1.22 0.71 13.40
C TYR A 102 -1.97 1.86 12.68
N SER A 103 -3.17 2.23 13.10
CA SER A 103 -3.87 3.45 12.61
C SER A 103 -3.04 4.74 12.72
N TRP A 104 -2.02 4.77 13.58
CA TRP A 104 -1.11 5.90 13.74
C TRP A 104 -0.05 6.02 12.63
N LEU A 105 0.19 4.97 11.82
CA LEU A 105 1.23 4.99 10.78
C LEU A 105 1.08 6.16 9.79
N ARG A 106 -0.16 6.59 9.55
CA ARG A 106 -0.49 7.78 8.74
C ARG A 106 0.18 9.07 9.23
N LEU A 107 0.48 9.19 10.52
CA LEU A 107 1.11 10.39 11.09
C LEU A 107 2.57 10.54 10.69
N PHE A 108 3.21 9.47 10.21
CA PHE A 108 4.63 9.45 9.84
C PHE A 108 4.87 9.76 8.36
N VAL A 109 3.81 10.07 7.61
CA VAL A 109 3.89 10.46 6.19
C VAL A 109 4.01 11.99 6.14
N LEU A 110 5.17 12.50 5.72
CA LEU A 110 5.47 13.94 5.65
C LEU A 110 4.54 14.71 4.67
N PRO A 111 4.36 16.03 4.84
CA PRO A 111 3.29 16.81 4.25
C PRO A 111 3.54 17.17 2.78
N ARG A 112 3.16 16.26 1.87
CA ARG A 112 2.82 16.53 0.47
C ARG A 112 1.52 15.86 -0.07
N PRO A 113 0.67 15.10 0.68
CA PRO A 113 -0.50 14.46 0.06
C PRO A 113 -1.78 15.29 0.11
N LYS A 114 -2.69 15.07 -0.84
CA LYS A 114 -4.13 15.34 -0.70
C LYS A 114 -4.66 14.29 0.27
N TRP A 115 -4.78 14.69 1.51
CA TRP A 115 -4.48 13.89 2.70
C TRP A 115 -5.60 12.92 3.07
N HIS A 116 -5.53 11.74 2.45
CA HIS A 116 -6.13 10.49 2.94
C HIS A 116 -7.59 10.27 2.53
N TYR A 117 -7.77 9.29 1.66
CA TYR A 117 -9.07 8.73 1.36
C TYR A 117 -9.31 7.53 2.29
N THR A 118 -10.42 7.57 3.04
CA THR A 118 -10.96 6.38 3.74
C THR A 118 -11.78 5.51 2.78
N SER A 119 -12.33 6.14 1.75
CA SER A 119 -13.10 5.52 0.68
C SER A 119 -12.26 5.33 -0.57
N TYR A 120 -12.56 4.28 -1.34
CA TYR A 120 -11.86 4.04 -2.60
C TYR A 120 -12.07 5.20 -3.58
N PRO A 121 -11.12 5.48 -4.49
CA PRO A 121 -11.42 6.32 -5.64
C PRO A 121 -12.59 5.71 -6.42
N ALA A 122 -13.45 6.58 -6.97
CA ALA A 122 -14.64 6.20 -7.73
C ALA A 122 -14.29 5.43 -9.01
#